data_AF-A0A1F8NJQ3-F1
#
_entry.id   AF-A0A1F8NJQ3-F1
#
_cell.length_a   1.000
_cell.length_b   1.000
_cell.length_c   1.000
_cell.angle_alpha   90.00
_cell.angle_beta   90.00
_cell.angle_gamma   90.00
#
_symmetry.space_group_name_H-M   'P 1'
#
loop_
_entity.id
_entity.type
_entity.pdbx_description
1 polymer ?
#
loop_
_entity_poly.entity_id
_entity_poly.type
_entity_poly.pdbx_seq_one_letter_code
_entity_poly.pdbx_strand_id
1 'polypeptide(L)'
;MPSGASLETVKLIFDEQFAAWEITLPADSLDEHRGGSIVKHGWAINYQYGTADGIDYVEYFASHRMTNDTLNRIYTDGREELLGYCQVFFEADNEQAEQDYFEHNRKFYAEVKHRGLW
;
A
#
# COMPACT_ATOMS: atom_id res chain seq x y z
N MET A 1 -3.41 -28.64 12.97
CA MET A 1 -3.46 -28.26 11.54
C MET A 1 -2.66 -26.97 11.44
N PRO A 2 -1.59 -26.85 10.64
CA PRO A 2 -0.93 -25.56 10.53
C PRO A 2 -1.93 -24.61 9.85
N SER A 3 -2.35 -23.56 10.54
CA SER A 3 -3.02 -22.41 9.92
C SER A 3 -1.97 -21.76 9.03
N GLY A 4 -1.91 -22.22 7.78
CA GLY A 4 -0.90 -21.78 6.82
C GLY A 4 -1.12 -20.32 6.50
N ALA A 5 -0.26 -19.47 7.05
CA ALA A 5 -0.02 -18.15 6.49
C ALA A 5 0.26 -18.34 5.00
N SER A 6 -0.57 -17.75 4.14
CA SER A 6 -0.47 -17.95 2.70
C SER A 6 -0.73 -16.66 1.96
N LEU A 7 -0.17 -16.55 0.76
CA LEU A 7 -0.42 -15.42 -0.13
C LEU A 7 -1.91 -15.32 -0.53
N GLU A 8 -2.68 -16.41 -0.43
CA GLU A 8 -4.15 -16.36 -0.56
C GLU A 8 -4.81 -15.49 0.52
N THR A 9 -4.29 -15.50 1.76
CA THR A 9 -4.76 -14.60 2.82
C THR A 9 -4.53 -13.15 2.43
N VAL A 10 -3.36 -12.84 1.87
CA VAL A 10 -3.01 -11.50 1.41
C VAL A 10 -3.93 -11.06 0.28
N LYS A 11 -4.17 -11.94 -0.71
CA LYS A 11 -5.10 -11.69 -1.80
C LYS A 11 -6.50 -11.38 -1.29
N LEU A 12 -7.01 -12.19 -0.36
CA LEU A 12 -8.34 -12.00 0.20
C LEU A 12 -8.49 -10.61 0.83
N ILE A 13 -7.55 -10.22 1.68
CA ILE A 13 -7.57 -8.91 2.37
C ILE A 13 -7.49 -7.76 1.35
N PHE A 14 -6.57 -7.86 0.38
CA PHE A 14 -6.42 -6.85 -0.66
C PHE A 14 -7.71 -6.71 -1.50
N ASP A 15 -8.25 -7.83 -1.96
CA ASP A 15 -9.45 -7.86 -2.80
C ASP A 15 -10.67 -7.33 -2.03
N GLU A 16 -10.80 -7.64 -0.73
CA GLU A 16 -11.85 -7.08 0.13
C GLU A 16 -11.73 -5.56 0.28
N GLN A 17 -10.52 -5.05 0.50
CA GLN A 17 -10.26 -3.61 0.65
C GLN A 17 -10.66 -2.82 -0.60
N PHE A 18 -10.43 -3.37 -1.79
CA PHE A 18 -10.73 -2.69 -3.05
C PHE A 18 -11.96 -3.24 -3.79
N ALA A 19 -12.77 -4.07 -3.13
CA ALA A 19 -13.95 -4.73 -3.72
C ALA A 19 -14.94 -3.74 -4.35
N ALA A 20 -15.12 -2.57 -3.74
CA ALA A 20 -16.03 -1.52 -4.24
C ALA A 20 -15.64 -0.98 -5.63
N TRP A 21 -14.39 -1.21 -6.06
CA TRP A 21 -13.87 -0.82 -7.37
C TRP A 21 -13.53 -2.04 -8.24
N GLU A 22 -13.93 -3.25 -7.84
CA GLU A 22 -13.64 -4.49 -8.55
C GLU A 22 -12.14 -4.65 -8.86
N ILE A 23 -11.26 -4.17 -7.96
CA ILE A 23 -9.81 -4.31 -8.08
C ILE A 23 -9.42 -5.56 -7.30
N THR A 24 -8.66 -6.42 -7.97
CA THR A 24 -8.14 -7.65 -7.37
C THR A 24 -6.66 -7.78 -7.62
N LEU A 25 -5.94 -8.37 -6.67
CA LEU A 25 -4.54 -8.75 -6.87
C LEU A 25 -4.46 -9.90 -7.90
N PRO A 26 -3.63 -9.81 -8.97
CA PRO A 26 -3.54 -10.85 -9.99
C PRO A 26 -3.09 -12.20 -9.41
N ALA A 27 -3.75 -13.29 -9.81
CA ALA A 27 -3.41 -14.65 -9.36
C ALA A 27 -1.97 -15.04 -9.72
N ASP A 28 -1.58 -14.80 -10.97
CA ASP A 28 -0.24 -15.10 -11.49
C ASP A 28 0.87 -14.36 -10.71
N SER A 29 0.57 -13.18 -10.15
CA SER A 29 1.53 -12.44 -9.31
C SER A 29 1.80 -13.13 -7.97
N LEU A 30 0.82 -13.84 -7.42
CA LEU A 30 0.96 -14.58 -6.15
C LEU A 30 1.83 -15.81 -6.35
N ASP A 31 1.60 -16.56 -7.42
CA ASP A 31 2.36 -17.76 -7.74
C ASP A 31 3.83 -17.43 -8.06
N GLU A 32 4.06 -16.37 -8.83
CA GLU A 32 5.40 -15.97 -9.27
C GLU A 32 6.13 -15.02 -8.30
N HIS A 33 5.47 -14.57 -7.22
CA HIS A 33 5.95 -13.50 -6.34
C HIS A 33 6.39 -12.24 -7.13
N ARG A 34 5.67 -11.96 -8.22
CA ARG A 34 6.01 -10.88 -9.14
C ARG A 34 5.20 -9.65 -8.82
N GLY A 35 5.89 -8.58 -8.42
CA GLY A 35 5.30 -7.25 -8.27
C GLY A 35 4.69 -6.72 -9.57
N GLY A 36 3.89 -5.67 -9.47
CA GLY A 36 3.19 -5.12 -10.62
C GLY A 36 2.50 -3.80 -10.33
N SER A 37 1.68 -3.38 -11.29
CA SER A 37 0.86 -2.18 -11.16
C SER A 37 -0.57 -2.42 -11.64
N ILE A 38 -1.52 -1.82 -10.94
CA ILE A 38 -2.96 -1.86 -11.25
C ILE A 38 -3.43 -0.43 -11.43
N VAL A 39 -4.04 -0.14 -12.57
CA VAL A 39 -4.70 1.16 -12.84
C VAL A 39 -6.16 0.91 -13.19
N LYS A 40 -7.07 1.25 -12.28
CA LYS A 40 -8.51 0.98 -12.45
C LYS A 40 -9.36 1.95 -11.62
N HIS A 41 -10.47 2.44 -12.16
CA HIS A 41 -11.40 3.37 -11.47
C HIS A 41 -10.76 4.59 -10.79
N GLY A 42 -9.65 5.10 -11.35
CA GLY A 42 -8.92 6.24 -10.79
C GLY A 42 -7.91 5.88 -9.69
N TRP A 43 -7.78 4.59 -9.36
CA TRP A 43 -6.68 4.07 -8.55
C TRP A 43 -5.45 3.84 -9.42
N ALA A 44 -4.28 4.16 -8.87
CA ALA A 44 -2.98 3.66 -9.30
C ALA A 44 -2.36 2.93 -8.10
N ILE A 45 -2.15 1.62 -8.25
CA ILE A 45 -1.62 0.76 -7.18
C ILE A 45 -0.37 0.07 -7.69
N ASN A 46 0.78 0.37 -7.11
CA ASN A 46 2.02 -0.37 -7.34
C ASN A 46 2.25 -1.33 -6.17
N TYR A 47 2.64 -2.57 -6.43
CA TYR A 47 2.81 -3.58 -5.39
C TYR A 47 4.05 -4.45 -5.62
N GLN A 48 4.61 -4.95 -4.53
CA GLN A 48 5.73 -5.88 -4.52
C GLN A 48 5.58 -6.90 -3.39
N TYR A 49 6.27 -8.04 -3.52
CA TYR A 49 6.32 -9.08 -2.51
C TYR A 49 7.63 -9.00 -1.73
N GLY A 50 7.60 -9.37 -0.46
CA GLY A 50 8.80 -9.49 0.36
C GLY A 50 8.58 -10.39 1.56
N THR A 51 9.64 -10.55 2.35
CA THR A 51 9.62 -11.34 3.58
C THR A 51 10.26 -10.52 4.70
N ALA A 52 9.62 -10.46 5.87
CA ALA A 52 10.16 -9.84 7.07
C ALA A 52 9.96 -10.78 8.26
N ASP A 53 11.02 -11.01 9.05
CA ASP A 53 10.99 -11.92 10.21
C ASP A 53 10.45 -13.32 9.90
N GLY A 54 10.66 -13.80 8.67
CA GLY A 54 10.17 -15.09 8.19
C GLY A 54 8.69 -15.13 7.81
N ILE A 55 8.04 -13.97 7.72
CA ILE A 55 6.64 -13.82 7.30
C ILE A 55 6.59 -13.09 5.96
N ASP A 56 6.00 -13.74 4.96
CA ASP A 56 5.81 -13.14 3.64
C ASP A 56 4.72 -12.07 3.68
N TYR A 57 4.86 -11.06 2.83
CA TYR A 57 3.93 -9.94 2.72
C TYR A 57 3.82 -9.41 1.29
N VAL A 58 2.73 -8.69 1.03
CA VAL A 58 2.62 -7.73 -0.07
C VAL A 58 2.72 -6.33 0.49
N GLU A 59 3.62 -5.54 -0.06
CA GLU A 59 3.70 -4.09 0.17
C GLU A 59 3.18 -3.37 -1.06
N TYR A 60 2.34 -2.36 -0.86
CA TYR A 60 1.77 -1.63 -1.97
C TYR A 60 1.59 -0.15 -1.66
N PHE A 61 1.85 0.67 -2.67
CA PHE A 61 1.48 2.08 -2.72
C PHE A 61 0.15 2.21 -3.45
N ALA A 62 -0.84 2.85 -2.83
CA ALA A 62 -2.14 3.10 -3.43
C ALA A 62 -2.41 4.61 -3.49
N SER A 63 -2.64 5.12 -4.70
CA SER A 63 -3.01 6.50 -4.97
C SER A 63 -4.37 6.59 -5.63
N HIS A 64 -5.20 7.54 -5.20
CA HIS A 64 -6.50 7.80 -5.80
C HIS A 64 -6.89 9.27 -5.63
N ARG A 65 -7.47 9.87 -6.69
CA ARG A 65 -7.76 11.31 -6.78
C ARG A 65 -8.70 11.89 -5.70
N MET A 66 -9.38 11.05 -4.93
CA MET A 66 -10.38 11.47 -3.91
C MET A 66 -10.01 11.06 -2.48
N THR A 67 -8.90 10.36 -2.29
CA THR A 67 -8.48 9.85 -0.98
C THR A 67 -7.01 10.11 -0.79
N ASN A 68 -6.52 9.93 0.44
CA ASN A 68 -5.10 10.06 0.71
C ASN A 68 -4.34 8.93 0.02
N ASP A 69 -3.18 9.25 -0.54
CA ASP A 69 -2.24 8.23 -0.96
C ASP A 69 -1.70 7.51 0.27
N THR A 70 -1.54 6.19 0.18
CA THR A 70 -1.10 5.34 1.30
C THR A 70 -0.04 4.36 0.86
N LEU A 71 0.89 4.05 1.76
CA LEU A 71 1.85 2.96 1.66
C LEU A 71 1.48 1.92 2.72
N ASN A 72 1.21 0.70 2.28
CA ASN A 72 0.61 -0.33 3.09
C ASN A 72 1.36 -1.64 2.97
N ARG A 73 1.17 -2.52 3.94
CA ARG A 73 1.67 -3.89 3.92
C ARG A 73 0.62 -4.85 4.48
N ILE A 74 0.43 -5.98 3.79
CA ILE A 74 -0.42 -7.09 4.22
C ILE A 74 0.46 -8.33 4.35
N TYR A 75 0.51 -8.89 5.54
CA TYR A 75 1.29 -10.10 5.83
C TYR A 75 0.44 -11.36 5.64
N THR A 76 1.09 -12.47 5.33
CA THR A 76 0.43 -13.78 5.14
C THR A 76 -0.23 -14.32 6.40
N ASP A 77 0.15 -13.83 7.58
CA ASP A 77 -0.50 -14.09 8.87
C ASP A 77 -1.83 -13.31 9.07
N GLY A 78 -2.17 -12.43 8.11
CA GLY A 78 -3.40 -11.62 8.10
C GLY A 78 -3.25 -10.24 8.73
N ARG A 79 -2.06 -9.87 9.22
CA ARG A 79 -1.80 -8.53 9.75
C ARG A 79 -1.72 -7.49 8.62
N GLU A 80 -2.30 -6.33 8.88
CA GLU A 80 -2.24 -5.15 8.01
C GLU A 80 -1.45 -4.05 8.70
N GLU A 81 -0.63 -3.33 7.94
CA GLU A 81 0.22 -2.25 8.46
C GLU A 81 0.18 -1.04 7.51
N LEU A 82 -0.17 0.13 8.06
CA LEU A 82 -0.04 1.41 7.37
C LEU A 82 1.37 1.95 7.63
N LEU A 83 2.24 1.88 6.62
CA LEU A 83 3.63 2.34 6.70
C LEU A 83 3.74 3.86 6.56
N GLY A 84 2.79 4.49 5.86
CA GLY A 84 2.74 5.93 5.71
C GLY A 84 1.57 6.38 4.86
N TYR A 85 1.31 7.69 4.88
CA TYR A 85 0.27 8.30 4.07
C TYR A 85 0.66 9.72 3.66
N CYS A 86 0.12 10.17 2.53
CA CYS A 86 0.16 11.57 2.13
C CYS A 86 -0.88 12.35 2.93
N GLN A 87 -0.45 13.39 3.61
CA GLN A 87 -1.33 14.31 4.31
C GLN A 87 -1.98 15.25 3.30
N VAL A 88 -3.27 15.55 3.49
CA VAL A 88 -4.05 16.39 2.55
C VAL A 88 -4.55 17.70 3.17
N PHE A 89 -4.41 17.85 4.49
CA PHE A 89 -4.83 19.04 5.23
C PHE A 89 -3.78 19.45 6.25
N PHE A 90 -3.65 20.75 6.47
CA PHE A 90 -2.89 21.34 7.57
C PHE A 90 -3.67 22.53 8.16
N GLU A 91 -3.26 23.00 9.33
CA GLU A 91 -3.90 24.14 9.99
C GLU A 91 -3.63 25.44 9.20
N ALA A 92 -4.68 26.15 8.80
CA ALA A 92 -4.56 27.42 8.11
C ALA A 92 -3.96 28.50 9.02
N ASP A 93 -3.27 29.47 8.43
CA ASP A 93 -2.61 30.58 9.14
C ASP A 93 -1.56 30.13 10.19
N ASN A 94 -1.02 28.92 10.03
CA ASN A 94 0.06 28.37 10.83
C ASN A 94 1.23 27.93 9.94
N GLU A 95 2.27 28.77 9.85
CA GLU A 95 3.46 28.53 9.02
C GLU A 95 4.18 27.23 9.37
N GLN A 96 4.22 26.85 10.66
CA GLN A 96 4.84 25.60 11.09
C GLN A 96 4.04 24.39 10.58
N ALA A 97 2.71 24.46 10.67
CA ALA A 97 1.84 23.38 10.18
C ALA A 97 1.96 23.20 8.66
N GLU A 98 2.10 24.31 7.92
CA GLU A 98 2.36 24.28 6.48
C GLU A 98 3.73 23.65 6.17
N GLN A 99 4.78 24.05 6.89
CA GLN A 99 6.12 23.51 6.70
C GLN A 99 6.17 22.01 7.01
N ASP A 100 5.58 21.58 8.13
CA ASP A 100 5.52 20.18 8.54
C ASP A 100 4.75 19.34 7.52
N TYR A 101 3.65 19.87 6.98
CA TYR A 101 2.86 19.23 5.92
C TYR A 101 3.68 18.95 4.66
N PHE A 102 4.39 19.96 4.15
CA PHE A 102 5.20 19.78 2.94
C PHE A 102 6.40 18.87 3.19
N GLU A 103 7.03 18.96 4.37
CA GLU A 103 8.13 18.08 4.73
C GLU A 103 7.69 16.62 4.88
N HIS A 104 6.55 16.39 5.54
CA HIS A 104 5.92 15.08 5.69
C HIS A 104 5.64 14.45 4.32
N ASN A 105 4.92 15.17 3.45
CA ASN A 105 4.57 14.66 2.12
C ASN A 105 5.81 14.39 1.25
N ARG A 106 6.83 15.26 1.34
CA ARG A 106 8.11 15.04 0.64
C ARG A 106 8.81 13.78 1.12
N LYS A 107 8.87 13.55 2.44
CA LYS A 107 9.47 12.33 3.02
C LYS A 107 8.70 11.09 2.63
N PHE A 108 7.36 11.14 2.70
CA PHE A 108 6.49 10.05 2.28
C PHE A 108 6.75 9.62 0.84
N TYR A 109 6.73 10.56 -0.12
CA TYR A 109 6.96 10.21 -1.53
C TYR A 109 8.41 9.84 -1.83
N ALA A 110 9.38 10.34 -1.07
CA ALA A 110 10.77 9.87 -1.17
C ALA A 110 10.89 8.41 -0.72
N GLU A 111 10.18 8.02 0.33
CA GLU A 111 10.16 6.64 0.83
C GLU A 111 9.49 5.68 -0.16
N VAL A 112 8.33 6.06 -0.71
CA VAL A 112 7.65 5.27 -1.76
C VAL A 112 8.57 5.02 -2.96
N LYS A 113 9.29 6.06 -3.41
CA LYS A 113 10.28 5.94 -4.49
C LYS A 113 11.47 5.06 -4.12
N HIS A 114 11.98 5.21 -2.90
CA HIS A 114 13.09 4.39 -2.40
C HIS A 114 12.74 2.90 -2.40
N ARG A 115 11.49 2.56 -2.10
CA ARG A 115 10.94 1.20 -2.12
C ARG A 115 10.61 0.66 -3.51
N GLY A 116 10.71 1.48 -4.56
CA GLY A 116 10.40 1.07 -5.94
C GLY A 116 8.91 0.99 -6.25
N LEU A 117 8.05 1.65 -5.47
CA LEU A 117 6.59 1.59 -5.58
C LEU A 117 5.97 2.85 -6.21
N TRP A 118 6.75 3.63 -6.95
CA TRP A 118 6.33 4.88 -7.60
C TRP A 118 5.98 4.70 -9.07
#